data_AF-A0A345ZPX7-F1
#
_entry.id   AF-A0A345ZPX7-F1
#
_cell.length_a   1.000
_cell.length_b   1.000
_cell.length_c   1.000
_cell.angle_alpha   90.00
_cell.angle_beta   90.00
_cell.angle_gamma   90.00
#
_symmetry.space_group_name_H-M   'P 1'
#
loop_
_entity.id
_entity.type
_entity.pdbx_description
1 polymer ?
#
loop_
_entity_poly.entity_id
_entity_poly.type
_entity_poly.pdbx_seq_one_letter_code
_entity_poly.pdbx_strand_id
1 'polypeptide(L)' 'VLDLGSGGGIDVILSAKRVGPSGLAYGLDMTDEMLALARRNAADAEIRNAVFLKGLMEEIPLPADSIDVVISNCVINL' A
#
# COMPACT_ATOMS: atom_id res chain seq x y z
N VAL A 1 1.57 -5.54 6.12
CA VAL A 1 0.20 -5.04 5.81
C VAL A 1 0.11 -4.79 4.31
N LEU A 2 -1.01 -5.11 3.66
CA LEU A 2 -1.30 -4.78 2.27
C LEU A 2 -2.59 -3.95 2.19
N ASP A 3 -2.58 -2.85 1.46
CA ASP A 3 -3.75 -2.04 1.13
C ASP A 3 -4.10 -2.20 -0.36
N LEU A 4 -5.34 -2.60 -0.63
CA LEU A 4 -5.86 -2.89 -1.96
C LEU A 4 -6.54 -1.66 -2.56
N GLY A 5 -6.00 -1.14 -3.66
CA GLY A 5 -6.48 0.09 -4.31
C GLY A 5 -6.08 1.32 -3.50
N SER A 6 -4.79 1.39 -3.17
CA SER A 6 -4.24 2.33 -2.20
C SER A 6 -4.35 3.82 -2.58
N GLY A 7 -4.66 4.14 -3.84
CA GLY A 7 -4.81 5.51 -4.31
C GLY A 7 -3.59 6.37 -3.98
N GLY A 8 -3.83 7.53 -3.34
CA GLY A 8 -2.77 8.43 -2.87
C GLY A 8 -1.96 7.91 -1.67
N GLY A 9 -2.21 6.70 -1.18
CA GLY A 9 -1.37 5.99 -0.22
C GLY A 9 -1.56 6.33 1.26
N ILE A 10 -2.64 7.01 1.64
CA ILE A 10 -2.85 7.46 3.03
C ILE A 10 -2.90 6.29 4.02
N ASP A 11 -3.67 5.25 3.73
CA ASP A 11 -3.83 4.09 4.61
C ASP A 11 -2.54 3.26 4.70
N VAL A 12 -1.75 3.21 3.62
CA VAL A 12 -0.41 2.61 3.58
C VAL A 12 0.57 3.38 4.48
N ILE A 13 0.58 4.71 4.40
CA ILE A 13 1.47 5.57 5.20
C ILE A 13 1.13 5.46 6.69
N LEU A 14 -0.16 5.47 7.03
CA LEU A 14 -0.60 5.28 8.41
C LEU A 14 -0.25 3.88 8.92
N SER A 15 -0.42 2.85 8.09
CA SER A 15 -0.04 1.48 8.40
C SER A 15 1.47 1.36 8.61
N ALA A 16 2.29 1.97 7.75
CA ALA A 16 3.74 1.97 7.85
C ALA A 16 4.24 2.56 9.19
N LYS A 17 3.60 3.63 9.66
CA LYS A 17 3.86 4.19 11.00
C LYS A 17 3.46 3.21 12.11
N ARG A 18 2.31 2.54 11.97
CA ARG A 18 1.73 1.68 13.00
C ARG A 18 2.46 0.36 13.21
N VAL A 19 2.99 -0.24 12.13
CA VAL A 19 3.74 -1.50 12.17
C VAL A 19 5.18 -1.34 12.70
N GLY A 20 5.64 -0.09 12.84
CA GLY A 20 6.97 0.23 13.32
C GLY A 20 8.09 -0.01 12.29
N PRO A 21 9.35 0.27 12.65
CA PRO A 21 10.46 0.35 11.70
C PRO A 21 10.85 -0.99 11.05
N SER A 22 10.56 -2.11 11.71
CA SER A 22 10.82 -3.46 11.19
C SER A 22 9.66 -4.02 10.37
N GLY A 23 8.50 -3.36 10.39
CA GLY A 23 7.33 -3.76 9.63
C GLY A 23 7.30 -3.09 8.26
N LEU A 24 6.57 -3.70 7.32
CA LEU A 24 6.35 -3.18 5.97
C LEU A 24 4.85 -2.98 5.70
N ALA A 25 4.52 -1.89 5.02
CA ALA A 25 3.21 -1.64 4.46
C ALA A 25 3.30 -1.56 2.94
N TYR A 26 2.46 -2.32 2.26
CA TYR A 26 2.37 -2.35 0.81
C TYR A 26 1.08 -1.65 0.37
N GLY A 27 1.16 -0.81 -0.65
CA GLY A 27 0.01 -0.29 -1.38
C GLY A 27 -0.02 -0.85 -2.78
N LEU A 28 -1.15 -1.43 -3.18
CA LEU A 28 -1.38 -1.87 -4.56
C LEU A 28 -2.32 -0.88 -5.25
N ASP A 29 -1.92 -0.37 -6.42
CA ASP A 29 -2.79 0.42 -7.28
C ASP A 29 -2.50 0.13 -8.75
N MET A 30 -3.49 0.29 -9.62
CA MET A 30 -3.34 -0.02 -11.05
C MET A 30 -2.78 1.16 -11.85
N THR A 31 -2.93 2.40 -11.36
CA THR A 31 -2.61 3.61 -12.12
C THR A 31 -1.24 4.18 -11.77
N ASP A 32 -0.45 4.56 -12.78
CA ASP A 32 0.85 5.21 -12.56
C ASP A 32 0.71 6.56 -11.85
N GLU A 33 -0.40 7.26 -12.08
CA GLU A 33 -0.70 8.55 -11.46
C GLU A 33 -0.85 8.42 -9.94
N MET A 34 -1.66 7.47 -9.46
CA MET A 34 -1.85 7.25 -8.02
C MET A 34 -0.56 6.76 -7.37
N LEU A 35 0.18 5.86 -8.03
CA LEU A 35 1.47 5.40 -7.51
C LEU A 35 2.49 6.54 -7.40
N ALA A 36 2.54 7.44 -8.39
CA ALA A 36 3.40 8.62 -8.33
C ALA A 36 2.99 9.56 -7.19
N LEU A 37 1.68 9.78 -7.00
CA LEU A 37 1.16 10.57 -5.88
C LEU A 37 1.50 9.94 -4.53
N ALA A 38 1.28 8.64 -4.37
CA ALA A 38 1.53 7.92 -3.14
C ALA A 38 3.01 7.91 -2.75
N ARG A 39 3.92 7.73 -3.72
CA ARG A 39 5.37 7.83 -3.47
C ARG A 39 5.79 9.24 -3.03
N ARG A 40 5.21 10.29 -3.62
CA ARG A 40 5.45 11.68 -3.16
C ARG A 40 4.96 11.87 -1.74
N ASN A 41 3.73 11.47 -1.43
CA ASN A 41 3.15 11.58 -0.10
C ASN A 41 3.97 10.83 0.97
N ALA A 42 4.47 9.64 0.64
CA ALA A 42 5.33 8.89 1.55
C ALA A 42 6.69 9.57 1.77
N ALA A 43 7.28 10.15 0.74
CA ALA A 43 8.51 10.93 0.85
C ALA A 43 8.31 12.19 1.72
N ASP A 44 7.24 12.94 1.48
CA ASP A 44 6.86 14.13 2.25
C ASP A 44 6.57 13.80 3.72
N ALA A 45 6.05 12.59 3.99
CA ALA A 45 5.81 12.07 5.32
C ALA A 45 7.03 11.39 5.98
N GLU A 46 8.19 11.40 5.31
CA GLU A 46 9.45 10.75 5.73
C GLU A 46 9.31 9.25 6.02
N ILE A 47 8.42 8.56 5.31
CA ILE A 47 8.17 7.12 5.47
C ILE A 47 9.02 6.32 4.49
N ARG A 48 9.81 5.39 5.04
CA ARG A 48 10.73 4.52 4.26
C ARG A 48 10.28 3.08 4.15
N ASN A 49 9.31 2.66 4.98
CA ASN A 49 8.81 1.28 5.05
C ASN A 49 7.41 1.14 4.40
N ALA A 50 7.04 2.07 3.52
CA ALA A 50 5.89 1.99 2.61
C ALA A 50 6.37 1.65 1.20
N VAL A 51 5.79 0.61 0.59
CA VAL A 51 6.16 0.13 -0.75
C VAL A 51 4.92 0.14 -1.64
N PHE A 52 4.96 0.91 -2.73
CA PHE A 52 3.86 0.98 -3.69
C PHE A 52 4.15 0.09 -4.90
N LEU A 53 3.19 -0.76 -5.22
CA LEU A 53 3.26 -1.79 -6.26
C LEU A 53 2.20 -1.49 -7.33
N LYS A 54 2.58 -1.61 -8.60
CA LYS A 54 1.63 -1.55 -9.70
C LYS A 54 1.02 -2.93 -9.91
N GLY A 55 -0.29 -3.02 -9.98
CA GLY A 55 -0.97 -4.27 -10.30
C GLY A 55 -2.48 -4.19 -10.14
N LEU A 56 -3.13 -5.29 -10.51
CA LEU A 56 -4.56 -5.53 -10.30
C LEU A 56 -4.74 -6.41 -9.05
N MET A 57 -5.91 -6.37 -8.42
CA MET A 57 -6.17 -7.15 -7.19
C MET A 57 -6.21 -8.65 -7.47
N GLU A 58 -6.49 -9.03 -8.70
CA GLU A 58 -6.54 -10.39 -9.20
C GLU A 58 -5.12 -10.97 -9.43
N GLU A 59 -4.10 -10.12 -9.48
CA GLU A 59 -2.71 -10.52 -9.77
C GLU A 59 -1.73 -9.74 -8.87
N ILE A 60 -1.83 -9.99 -7.56
CA ILE A 60 -0.99 -9.34 -6.55
C ILE A 60 0.47 -9.83 -6.71
N PRO A 61 1.45 -8.93 -6.94
CA PRO A 61 2.84 -9.30 -7.19
C PRO A 61 3.61 -9.52 -5.87
N LEU A 62 3.06 -10.34 -4.98
CA LEU A 62 3.64 -10.70 -3.69
C LEU A 62 3.58 -12.21 -3.47
N PRO A 63 4.52 -12.81 -2.72
CA PRO A 63 4.46 -14.23 -2.40
C PRO A 63 3.19 -14.58 -1.60
N ALA A 64 2.73 -15.83 -1.76
CA ALA A 64 1.70 -16.38 -0.88
C ALA A 64 2.16 -16.35 0.59
N ASP A 65 1.20 -16.22 1.51
CA ASP A 65 1.41 -16.23 2.96
C ASP A 65 2.42 -15.18 3.48
N SER A 66 2.68 -14.12 2.72
CA SER A 66 3.66 -13.09 3.09
C SER A 66 3.06 -11.85 3.78
N ILE A 67 1.75 -11.80 3.98
CA ILE A 67 1.03 -10.63 4.47
C ILE A 67 0.17 -11.00 5.67
N ASP A 68 0.43 -10.34 6.81
CA ASP A 68 -0.32 -10.61 8.06
C ASP A 68 -1.71 -9.96 8.09
N VAL A 69 -1.90 -8.85 7.37
CA VAL A 69 -3.13 -8.04 7.39
C VAL A 69 -3.37 -7.42 6.01
N VAL A 70 -4.62 -7.52 5.54
CA VAL A 70 -5.11 -6.88 4.30
C VAL A 70 -6.16 -5.83 4.65
N ILE A 71 -6.06 -4.66 4.00
CA ILE A 71 -6.98 -3.54 4.08
C ILE A 71 -7.58 -3.34 2.69
N SER A 72 -8.87 -3.06 2.64
CA SER A 72 -9.57 -2.58 1.44
C SER A 72 -10.59 -1.54 1.90
N ASN A 73 -10.39 -0.30 1.49
CA ASN A 73 -11.24 0.81 1.85
C ASN A 73 -11.92 1.39 0.60
N CYS A 74 -13.24 1.20 0.48
CA CYS A 74 -14.07 1.67 -0.64
C CYS A 74 -13.73 1.08 -2.03
N VAL A 75 -13.01 -0.05 -2.10
CA VAL A 75 -12.68 -0.70 -3.39
C VAL A 75 -13.43 -2.01 -3.59
N ILE A 76 -13.40 -2.91 -2.60
CA ILE A 76 -14.23 -4.12 -2.62
C ILE A 76 -15.66 -3.75 -2.20
N ASN A 77 -16.60 -3.92 -3.12
CA ASN A 77 -18.03 -3.87 -2.82
C ASN A 77 -18.53 -5.31 -2.60
N LEU A 78 -19.09 -5.60 -1.43
CA LEU A 78 -19.56 -6.93 -1.01
C LEU A 78 -21.05 -7.15 -1.32
#